data_AF-A0A543AYJ6-F1
#
_entry.id   AF-A0A543AYJ6-F1
#
_cell.length_a   1.000
_cell.length_b   1.000
_cell.length_c   1.000
_cell.angle_alpha   90.00
_cell.angle_beta   90.00
_cell.angle_gamma   90.00
#
_symmetry.space_group_name_H-M   'P 1'
#
loop_
_entity.id
_entity.type
_entity.pdbx_description
1 polymer ?
#
loop_
_entity_poly.entity_id
_entity_poly.type
_entity_poly.pdbx_seq_one_letter_code
_entity_poly.pdbx_strand_id
1 'polypeptide(L)'
;MIHMVNDSSAPSSQGLPPMFGEPHPGPVTDDAAPVPPPPPPPVVRPPAGDRPWLNLIWDGVLFVLVAGGVLAMVVIGVDLGGPEVLGVGMLSMLPILLLAMALGVTLRAGAVNFAVGHLAGIAVVLYAALQPMGELWALLGAVGGGVVGSLVIAVAVTLLRAPAWAVGLFVIVGTMAGADMVRTYMGFPEESPHFEFDPALAWLVVAGVVFLSIVGGAVAMLPPARRLLYRTSHSVESTGTQTAGTVLTVFATQLIAGLLAAAAGLLTLVPGGISLSAAAVQSQGLLALGAALGIVLLGGTSLRGGRGGVAGTVLAALLVFAASELLRAQGDPVIVTWALPLGVLLLGVIVSRVLGGGRRIPPTEQPIEPVPVFAAAPPIYEPQPDGLAPVSGPGFAQQLPDGLALPESNVATDVTPTQALPGMPGDAAEQQYWPPAEPTSDTPTLEVPAAPDGITSADARETSTEPPTLPQQTQDPYQYRPPAQ
;
A
#
# COMPACT_ATOMS: atom_id res chain seq x y z
N MET A 1 53.42 -0.13 -20.52
CA MET A 1 54.14 -0.93 -19.50
C MET A 1 53.09 -1.78 -18.78
N ILE A 2 52.71 -2.90 -19.39
CA ILE A 2 51.81 -3.92 -18.80
C ILE A 2 52.43 -5.25 -19.23
N HIS A 3 52.90 -6.02 -18.26
CA HIS A 3 53.52 -7.33 -18.47
C HIS A 3 52.45 -8.35 -18.86
N MET A 4 52.53 -8.87 -20.09
CA MET A 4 51.94 -10.15 -20.46
C MET A 4 52.83 -11.27 -19.91
N VAL A 5 52.30 -12.09 -19.01
CA VAL A 5 52.88 -13.38 -18.63
C VAL A 5 52.05 -14.46 -19.31
N ASN A 6 52.72 -15.16 -20.22
CA ASN A 6 52.23 -16.29 -20.99
C ASN A 6 52.83 -17.55 -20.34
N ASP A 7 52.04 -18.27 -19.54
CA ASP A 7 52.43 -19.57 -19.02
C ASP A 7 51.69 -20.68 -19.75
N SER A 8 52.34 -21.16 -20.80
CA SER A 8 52.10 -22.44 -21.44
C SER A 8 52.75 -23.54 -20.62
N SER A 9 51.96 -24.28 -19.84
CA SER A 9 52.38 -25.54 -19.20
C SER A 9 51.53 -26.70 -19.71
N ALA A 10 52.24 -27.74 -20.14
CA ALA A 10 51.73 -28.94 -20.79
C ALA A 10 50.92 -29.84 -19.82
N PRO A 11 49.94 -30.62 -20.33
CA PRO A 11 49.20 -31.57 -19.52
C PRO A 11 50.11 -32.74 -19.10
N SER A 12 50.28 -32.90 -17.79
CA SER A 12 50.91 -34.05 -17.17
C SER A 12 49.98 -35.26 -17.30
N SER A 13 50.52 -36.34 -17.87
CA SER A 13 49.90 -37.66 -17.94
C SER A 13 49.78 -38.25 -16.53
N GLN A 14 48.65 -38.01 -15.86
CA GLN A 14 48.28 -38.77 -14.67
C GLN A 14 47.74 -40.15 -15.08
N GLY A 15 48.35 -41.18 -14.50
CA GLY A 15 48.08 -42.58 -14.78
C GLY A 15 46.65 -42.99 -14.48
N LEU A 16 46.15 -43.90 -15.31
CA LEU A 16 44.88 -44.59 -15.09
C LEU A 16 44.88 -45.28 -13.72
N PRO A 17 43.83 -45.08 -12.89
CA PRO A 17 43.62 -45.91 -11.71
C PRO A 17 43.31 -47.36 -12.14
N PRO A 18 43.73 -48.37 -11.35
CA PRO A 18 43.47 -49.77 -11.64
C PRO A 18 41.96 -50.03 -11.71
N MET A 19 41.52 -50.50 -12.86
CA MET A 19 40.20 -51.09 -13.05
C MET A 19 40.11 -52.43 -12.31
N PHE A 20 38.89 -52.73 -11.87
CA PHE A 20 38.39 -54.01 -11.35
C PHE A 20 38.77 -54.40 -9.92
N GLY A 21 38.07 -53.77 -8.96
CA GLY A 21 37.62 -54.49 -7.77
C GLY A 21 36.21 -55.03 -8.03
N GLU A 22 36.03 -56.35 -7.95
CA GLU A 22 34.73 -57.01 -8.07
C GLU A 22 33.74 -56.44 -7.03
N PRO A 23 32.51 -56.09 -7.43
CA PRO A 23 31.49 -55.63 -6.50
C PRO A 23 31.13 -56.78 -5.55
N HIS A 24 31.55 -56.68 -4.30
CA HIS A 24 31.05 -57.52 -3.22
C HIS A 24 29.53 -57.30 -3.11
N PRO A 25 28.69 -58.35 -3.24
CA PRO A 25 27.28 -58.23 -2.92
C PRO A 25 27.16 -57.97 -1.42
N GLY A 26 26.94 -56.71 -1.06
CA GLY A 26 26.58 -56.34 0.30
C GLY A 26 25.28 -57.08 0.70
N PRO A 27 25.11 -57.40 1.99
CA PRO A 27 23.90 -58.02 2.49
C PRO A 27 22.70 -57.16 2.09
N VAL A 28 21.78 -57.77 1.33
CA VAL A 28 20.48 -57.18 0.99
C VAL A 28 19.73 -57.02 2.30
N THR A 29 19.79 -55.82 2.91
CA THR A 29 18.93 -55.48 4.04
C THR A 29 17.55 -55.17 3.47
N ASP A 30 16.72 -56.21 3.37
CA ASP A 30 15.30 -56.16 2.97
C ASP A 30 14.39 -55.39 3.98
N ASP A 31 14.96 -54.67 4.94
CA ASP A 31 14.24 -53.97 6.02
C ASP A 31 14.31 -52.44 5.90
N ALA A 32 14.29 -51.89 4.68
CA ALA A 32 13.95 -50.49 4.50
C ALA A 32 12.46 -50.31 4.79
N ALA A 33 12.13 -50.09 6.06
CA ALA A 33 10.78 -49.74 6.50
C ALA A 33 10.19 -48.70 5.53
N PRO A 34 8.95 -48.93 5.04
CA PRO A 34 8.37 -48.06 4.02
C PRO A 34 8.41 -46.62 4.50
N VAL A 35 9.10 -45.77 3.73
CA VAL A 35 9.17 -44.33 4.01
C VAL A 35 7.74 -43.83 4.12
N PRO A 36 7.33 -43.28 5.28
CA PRO A 36 5.96 -42.80 5.43
C PRO A 36 5.70 -41.76 4.34
N PRO A 37 4.52 -41.79 3.70
CA PRO A 37 4.20 -40.83 2.66
C PRO A 37 4.35 -39.42 3.23
N PRO A 38 4.87 -38.45 2.43
CA PRO A 38 5.01 -37.09 2.90
C PRO A 38 3.65 -36.58 3.39
N PRO A 39 3.62 -35.82 4.50
CA PRO A 39 2.37 -35.30 5.02
C PRO A 39 1.67 -34.50 3.91
N PRO A 40 0.34 -34.65 3.77
CA PRO A 40 -0.40 -33.92 2.76
C PRO A 40 -0.13 -32.42 2.93
N PRO A 41 0.04 -31.66 1.84
CA PRO A 41 0.27 -30.23 1.93
C PRO A 41 -0.86 -29.59 2.75
N PRO A 42 -0.55 -28.63 3.63
CA PRO A 42 -1.55 -28.02 4.49
C PRO A 42 -2.70 -27.50 3.65
N VAL A 43 -3.90 -28.02 3.92
CA VAL A 43 -5.11 -27.59 3.21
C VAL A 43 -5.37 -26.16 3.63
N VAL A 44 -5.07 -25.21 2.74
CA VAL A 44 -5.38 -23.79 2.93
C VAL A 44 -6.89 -23.67 2.97
N ARG A 45 -7.46 -23.64 4.19
CA ARG A 45 -8.90 -23.44 4.36
C ARG A 45 -9.26 -22.08 3.76
N PRO A 46 -10.33 -22.01 2.95
CA PRO A 46 -10.86 -20.74 2.50
C PRO A 46 -11.10 -19.85 3.73
N PRO A 47 -10.70 -18.57 3.69
CA PRO A 47 -10.89 -17.67 4.81
C PRO A 47 -12.35 -17.71 5.26
N ALA A 48 -12.59 -17.79 6.58
CA ALA A 48 -13.92 -17.75 7.17
C ALA A 48 -14.74 -16.64 6.48
N GLY A 49 -15.82 -17.03 5.80
CA GLY A 49 -16.44 -16.22 4.75
C GLY A 49 -16.65 -14.78 5.18
N ASP A 50 -15.96 -13.83 4.53
CA ASP A 50 -16.20 -12.43 4.85
C ASP A 50 -17.67 -12.10 4.55
N ARG A 51 -18.26 -11.34 5.47
CA ARG A 51 -19.68 -10.99 5.48
C ARG A 51 -19.87 -9.67 4.71
N PRO A 52 -20.18 -9.69 3.40
CA PRO A 52 -20.31 -8.46 2.61
C PRO A 52 -21.40 -7.53 3.16
N TRP A 53 -22.41 -8.09 3.83
CA TRP A 53 -23.49 -7.34 4.47
C TRP A 53 -22.99 -6.39 5.57
N LEU A 54 -21.89 -6.71 6.27
CA LEU A 54 -21.36 -5.83 7.31
C LEU A 54 -20.81 -4.54 6.71
N ASN A 55 -20.15 -4.63 5.55
CA ASN A 55 -19.68 -3.46 4.82
C ASN A 55 -20.85 -2.62 4.31
N LEU A 56 -21.94 -3.27 3.87
CA LEU A 56 -23.14 -2.55 3.43
C LEU A 56 -23.84 -1.80 4.58
N ILE A 57 -23.91 -2.42 5.76
CA ILE A 57 -24.43 -1.73 6.96
C ILE A 57 -23.55 -0.55 7.32
N TRP A 58 -22.22 -0.72 7.25
CA TRP A 58 -21.29 0.37 7.53
C TRP A 58 -21.40 1.51 6.51
N ASP A 59 -21.54 1.21 5.21
CA ASP A 59 -21.82 2.21 4.18
C ASP A 59 -23.16 2.93 4.48
N GLY A 60 -24.17 2.22 5.00
CA GLY A 60 -25.42 2.81 5.47
C GLY A 60 -25.24 3.75 6.69
N VAL A 61 -24.40 3.37 7.66
CA VAL A 61 -24.07 4.24 8.80
C VAL A 61 -23.36 5.51 8.32
N LEU A 62 -22.37 5.39 7.43
CA LEU A 62 -21.68 6.55 6.87
C LEU A 62 -22.65 7.46 6.09
N PHE A 63 -23.58 6.87 5.33
CA PHE A 63 -24.61 7.65 4.63
C PHE A 63 -25.48 8.46 5.60
N VAL A 64 -25.93 7.86 6.70
CA VAL A 64 -26.70 8.57 7.74
C VAL A 64 -25.86 9.67 8.40
N LEU A 65 -24.58 9.43 8.67
CA LEU A 65 -23.69 10.44 9.23
C LEU A 65 -23.46 11.62 8.28
N VAL A 66 -23.28 11.36 6.98
CA VAL A 66 -23.17 12.42 5.96
C VAL A 66 -24.46 13.22 5.90
N ALA A 67 -25.62 12.56 5.82
CA ALA A 67 -26.92 13.23 5.80
C ALA A 67 -27.14 14.09 7.07
N GLY A 68 -26.75 13.57 8.24
CA GLY A 68 -26.80 14.31 9.50
C GLY A 68 -25.86 15.52 9.53
N GLY A 69 -24.64 15.39 8.98
CA GLY A 69 -23.70 16.50 8.85
C GLY A 69 -24.22 17.61 7.94
N VAL A 70 -24.78 17.25 6.78
CA VAL A 70 -25.43 18.19 5.87
C VAL A 70 -26.64 18.87 6.54
N LEU A 71 -27.46 18.11 7.26
CA LEU A 71 -28.59 18.69 8.01
C LEU A 71 -28.10 19.67 9.09
N ALA A 72 -27.04 19.33 9.82
CA ALA A 72 -26.46 20.20 10.84
C ALA A 72 -25.96 21.53 10.24
N MET A 73 -25.33 21.50 9.07
CA MET A 73 -24.94 22.71 8.34
C MET A 73 -26.14 23.61 8.04
N VAL A 74 -27.22 23.02 7.52
CA VAL A 74 -28.45 23.75 7.20
C VAL A 74 -29.06 24.37 8.47
N VAL A 75 -29.11 23.63 9.57
CA VAL A 75 -29.68 24.11 10.85
C VAL A 75 -28.87 25.25 11.46
N ILE A 76 -27.54 25.20 11.36
CA ILE A 76 -26.64 26.22 11.92
C ILE A 76 -26.48 27.42 10.96
N GLY A 77 -27.02 27.32 9.74
CA GLY A 77 -26.96 28.40 8.75
C GLY A 77 -25.59 28.55 8.12
N VAL A 78 -24.85 27.44 7.95
CA VAL A 78 -23.60 27.44 7.18
C VAL A 78 -23.93 27.80 5.73
N ASP A 79 -23.47 28.96 5.28
CA ASP A 79 -23.66 29.40 3.89
C ASP A 79 -22.69 28.63 2.99
N LEU A 80 -23.23 27.62 2.30
CA LEU A 80 -22.50 26.84 1.29
C LEU A 80 -22.43 27.55 -0.08
N GLY A 81 -23.02 28.74 -0.18
CA GLY A 81 -23.17 29.51 -1.41
C GLY A 81 -24.17 28.89 -2.39
N GLY A 82 -24.16 29.41 -3.61
CA GLY A 82 -24.91 28.84 -4.72
C GLY A 82 -24.35 27.49 -5.21
N PRO A 83 -25.05 26.79 -6.12
CA PRO A 83 -24.61 25.49 -6.65
C PRO A 83 -23.25 25.53 -7.33
N GLU A 84 -22.85 26.68 -7.88
CA GLU A 84 -21.52 26.90 -8.48
C GLU A 84 -20.42 26.90 -7.41
N VAL A 85 -20.63 27.64 -6.31
CA VAL A 85 -19.69 27.71 -5.18
C VAL A 85 -19.58 26.36 -4.49
N LEU A 86 -20.71 25.68 -4.26
CA LEU A 86 -20.73 24.34 -3.72
C LEU A 86 -20.01 23.33 -4.63
N GLY A 87 -20.16 23.47 -5.96
CA GLY A 87 -19.47 22.63 -6.93
C GLY A 87 -17.95 22.77 -6.84
N VAL A 88 -17.44 24.00 -6.75
CA VAL A 88 -16.02 24.29 -6.52
C VAL A 88 -15.57 23.79 -5.14
N GLY A 89 -16.40 23.97 -4.11
CA GLY A 89 -16.17 23.41 -2.78
C GLY A 89 -16.03 21.89 -2.79
N MET A 90 -16.90 21.17 -3.50
CA MET A 90 -16.81 19.72 -3.66
C MET A 90 -15.56 19.31 -4.46
N LEU A 91 -15.17 20.10 -5.46
CA LEU A 91 -13.95 19.89 -6.23
C LEU A 91 -12.70 19.95 -5.32
N SER A 92 -12.72 20.80 -4.30
CA SER A 92 -11.64 20.92 -3.29
C SER A 92 -11.36 19.64 -2.50
N MET A 93 -12.37 18.76 -2.37
CA MET A 93 -12.26 17.47 -1.68
C MET A 93 -11.68 16.37 -2.58
N LEU A 94 -11.72 16.51 -3.90
CA LEU A 94 -11.32 15.44 -4.81
C LEU A 94 -9.86 15.00 -4.68
N PRO A 95 -8.87 15.90 -4.46
CA PRO A 95 -7.49 15.46 -4.22
C PRO A 95 -7.38 14.46 -3.07
N ILE A 96 -8.02 14.74 -1.92
CA ILE A 96 -7.95 13.83 -0.77
C ILE A 96 -8.73 12.53 -1.01
N LEU A 97 -9.86 12.60 -1.73
CA LEU A 97 -10.61 11.40 -2.14
C LEU A 97 -9.79 10.51 -3.07
N LEU A 98 -9.12 11.08 -4.09
CA LEU A 98 -8.26 10.36 -5.03
C LEU A 98 -7.06 9.72 -4.32
N LEU A 99 -6.44 10.43 -3.37
CA LEU A 99 -5.39 9.85 -2.51
C LEU A 99 -5.92 8.70 -1.65
N ALA A 100 -7.11 8.84 -1.06
CA ALA A 100 -7.75 7.77 -0.29
C ALA A 100 -8.08 6.55 -1.17
N MET A 101 -8.50 6.77 -2.43
CA MET A 101 -8.69 5.69 -3.39
C MET A 101 -7.37 5.00 -3.77
N ALA A 102 -6.30 5.76 -4.00
CA ALA A 102 -4.97 5.24 -4.28
C ALA A 102 -4.47 4.33 -3.13
N LEU A 103 -4.63 4.79 -1.89
CA LEU A 103 -4.37 3.96 -0.70
C LEU A 103 -5.29 2.74 -0.64
N GLY A 104 -6.58 2.91 -0.95
CA GLY A 104 -7.55 1.83 -0.88
C GLY A 104 -7.26 0.70 -1.86
N VAL A 105 -6.77 1.01 -3.06
CA VAL A 105 -6.37 0.00 -4.04
C VAL A 105 -5.13 -0.77 -3.56
N THR A 106 -4.13 -0.07 -3.01
CA THR A 106 -2.88 -0.68 -2.54
C THR A 106 -3.04 -1.45 -1.22
N LEU A 107 -3.85 -0.96 -0.28
CA LEU A 107 -4.26 -1.65 0.95
C LEU A 107 -4.95 -2.98 0.62
N ARG A 108 -5.89 -2.98 -0.33
CA ARG A 108 -6.60 -4.21 -0.72
C ARG A 108 -5.66 -5.28 -1.26
N ALA A 109 -4.58 -4.89 -1.95
CA ALA A 109 -3.54 -5.80 -2.45
C ALA A 109 -2.50 -6.19 -1.39
N GLY A 110 -2.53 -5.61 -0.18
CA GLY A 110 -1.53 -5.83 0.87
C GLY A 110 -0.18 -5.15 0.62
N ALA A 111 -0.05 -4.36 -0.46
CA ALA A 111 1.18 -3.65 -0.83
C ALA A 111 1.02 -2.16 -0.54
N VAL A 112 0.84 -1.81 0.74
CA VAL A 112 0.50 -0.44 1.18
C VAL A 112 1.54 0.58 0.69
N ASN A 113 1.09 1.53 -0.14
CA ASN A 113 1.93 2.56 -0.71
C ASN A 113 1.79 3.87 0.07
N PHE A 114 2.72 4.14 0.98
CA PHE A 114 2.75 5.40 1.72
C PHE A 114 3.24 6.60 0.89
N ALA A 115 3.80 6.37 -0.30
CA ALA A 115 4.31 7.46 -1.12
C ALA A 115 3.22 8.23 -1.86
N VAL A 116 1.97 7.77 -1.92
CA VAL A 116 0.91 8.39 -2.76
C VAL A 116 0.75 9.90 -2.56
N GLY A 117 0.87 10.40 -1.33
CA GLY A 117 0.80 11.85 -1.06
C GLY A 117 1.97 12.61 -1.70
N HIS A 118 3.18 12.07 -1.62
CA HIS A 118 4.36 12.68 -2.23
C HIS A 118 4.43 12.46 -3.75
N LEU A 119 3.84 11.37 -4.26
CA LEU A 119 3.65 11.14 -5.69
C LEU A 119 2.72 12.18 -6.33
N ALA A 120 1.67 12.60 -5.61
CA ALA A 120 0.86 13.75 -6.02
C ALA A 120 1.68 15.04 -6.06
N GLY A 121 2.56 15.26 -5.07
CA GLY A 121 3.44 16.43 -5.02
C GLY A 121 4.42 16.52 -6.17
N ILE A 122 5.14 15.43 -6.45
CA ILE A 122 6.07 15.41 -7.59
C ILE A 122 5.32 15.56 -8.92
N ALA A 123 4.08 15.06 -9.03
CA ALA A 123 3.27 15.27 -10.23
C ALA A 123 2.99 16.76 -10.47
N VAL A 124 2.61 17.51 -9.43
CA VAL A 124 2.43 18.97 -9.50
C VAL A 124 3.72 19.69 -9.85
N VAL A 125 4.84 19.29 -9.22
CA VAL A 125 6.15 19.89 -9.46
C VAL A 125 6.58 19.69 -10.91
N LEU A 126 6.43 18.49 -11.45
CA LEU A 126 6.77 18.18 -12.84
C LEU A 126 5.82 18.88 -13.81
N TYR A 127 4.53 18.98 -13.49
CA TYR A 127 3.59 19.78 -14.28
C TYR A 127 4.05 21.23 -14.40
N ALA A 128 4.38 21.87 -13.27
CA ALA A 128 4.82 23.25 -13.22
C ALA A 128 6.16 23.47 -13.94
N ALA A 129 7.12 22.57 -13.76
CA ALA A 129 8.43 22.68 -14.39
C ALA A 129 8.41 22.49 -15.91
N LEU A 130 7.48 21.67 -16.42
CA LEU A 130 7.38 21.36 -17.84
C LEU A 130 6.32 22.19 -18.57
N GLN A 131 5.56 23.03 -17.87
CA GLN A 131 4.60 23.97 -18.45
C GLN A 131 5.20 24.84 -19.57
N PRO A 132 6.42 25.41 -19.44
CA PRO A 132 7.05 26.18 -20.52
C PRO A 132 7.29 25.38 -21.81
N MET A 133 7.33 24.05 -21.74
CA MET A 133 7.48 23.18 -22.91
C MET A 133 6.14 22.86 -23.60
N GLY A 134 5.02 23.28 -23.00
CA GLY A 134 3.66 23.06 -23.48
C GLY A 134 2.84 22.13 -22.58
N GLU A 135 1.51 22.27 -22.65
CA GLU A 135 0.55 21.58 -21.77
C GLU A 135 0.67 20.05 -21.85
N LEU A 136 0.89 19.49 -23.04
CA LEU A 136 1.07 18.06 -23.23
C LEU A 136 2.29 17.53 -22.45
N TRP A 137 3.42 18.24 -22.50
CA TRP A 137 4.64 17.83 -21.79
C TRP A 137 4.48 17.97 -20.28
N ALA A 138 3.79 19.01 -19.82
CA ALA A 138 3.42 19.18 -18.41
C ALA A 138 2.57 18.00 -17.91
N LEU A 139 1.53 17.63 -18.66
CA LEU A 139 0.67 16.50 -18.32
C LEU A 139 1.43 15.17 -18.31
N LEU A 140 2.27 14.92 -19.34
CA LEU A 140 3.11 13.73 -19.41
C LEU A 140 4.10 13.66 -18.26
N GLY A 141 4.69 14.78 -17.86
CA GLY A 141 5.57 14.86 -16.70
C GLY A 141 4.86 14.52 -15.39
N ALA A 142 3.67 15.09 -15.19
CA ALA A 142 2.87 14.84 -14.00
C ALA A 142 2.48 13.36 -13.86
N VAL A 143 1.93 12.78 -14.94
CA VAL A 143 1.56 11.37 -15.01
C VAL A 143 2.80 10.48 -14.88
N GLY A 144 3.88 10.85 -15.57
CA GLY A 144 5.16 10.16 -15.54
C GLY A 144 5.74 10.06 -14.13
N GLY A 145 5.72 11.15 -13.35
CA GLY A 145 6.18 11.14 -11.96
C GLY A 145 5.44 10.15 -11.07
N GLY A 146 4.10 10.16 -11.13
CA GLY A 146 3.26 9.23 -10.37
C GLY A 146 3.44 7.76 -10.79
N VAL A 147 3.53 7.51 -12.10
CA VAL A 147 3.72 6.16 -12.67
C VAL A 147 5.10 5.60 -12.35
N VAL A 148 6.17 6.36 -12.57
CA VAL A 148 7.55 5.92 -12.32
C VAL A 148 7.75 5.61 -10.84
N GLY A 149 7.32 6.50 -9.93
CA GLY A 149 7.45 6.24 -8.50
C GLY A 149 6.70 4.99 -8.04
N SER A 150 5.51 4.75 -8.60
CA SER A 150 4.73 3.54 -8.31
C SER A 150 5.33 2.27 -8.91
N LEU A 151 5.96 2.37 -10.08
CA LEU A 151 6.66 1.27 -10.73
C LEU A 151 7.89 0.85 -9.92
N VAL A 152 8.66 1.81 -9.39
CA VAL A 152 9.78 1.54 -8.47
C VAL A 152 9.30 0.74 -7.27
N ILE A 153 8.15 1.10 -6.68
CA ILE A 153 7.54 0.35 -5.57
C ILE A 153 7.16 -1.05 -6.01
N ALA A 154 6.45 -1.21 -7.14
CA ALA A 154 6.05 -2.50 -7.64
C ALA A 154 7.27 -3.42 -7.87
N VAL A 155 8.30 -2.93 -8.55
CA VAL A 155 9.54 -3.66 -8.84
C VAL A 155 10.24 -4.09 -7.56
N ALA A 156 10.42 -3.18 -6.60
CA ALA A 156 11.10 -3.52 -5.34
C ALA A 156 10.29 -4.54 -4.50
N VAL A 157 8.97 -4.40 -4.45
CA VAL A 157 8.10 -5.34 -3.72
C VAL A 157 8.11 -6.72 -4.36
N THR A 158 8.08 -6.82 -5.69
CA THR A 158 8.04 -8.11 -6.38
C THR A 158 9.42 -8.75 -6.51
N LEU A 159 10.44 -8.00 -6.94
CA LEU A 159 11.77 -8.55 -7.21
C LEU A 159 12.61 -8.67 -5.94
N LEU A 160 12.65 -7.62 -5.12
CA LEU A 160 13.47 -7.60 -3.90
C LEU A 160 12.73 -8.17 -2.69
N ARG A 161 11.42 -8.45 -2.83
CA ARG A 161 10.53 -8.85 -1.72
C ARG A 161 10.58 -7.88 -0.54
N ALA A 162 10.89 -6.62 -0.82
CA ALA A 162 10.93 -5.58 0.19
C ALA A 162 9.50 -5.25 0.65
N PRO A 163 9.27 -4.97 1.94
CA PRO A 163 7.95 -4.57 2.41
C PRO A 163 7.54 -3.24 1.77
N ALA A 164 6.34 -3.21 1.16
CA ALA A 164 5.86 -2.08 0.37
C ALA A 164 5.87 -0.74 1.14
N TRP A 165 5.60 -0.78 2.44
CA TRP A 165 5.64 0.42 3.28
C TRP A 165 7.03 1.02 3.39
N ALA A 166 8.09 0.19 3.50
CA ALA A 166 9.46 0.66 3.60
C ALA A 166 9.95 1.23 2.26
N VAL A 167 9.59 0.58 1.15
CA VAL A 167 9.87 1.12 -0.19
C VAL A 167 9.11 2.42 -0.41
N GLY A 168 7.87 2.53 0.07
CA GLY A 168 7.09 3.77 0.05
C GLY A 168 7.82 4.92 0.76
N LEU A 169 8.41 4.67 1.94
CA LEU A 169 9.23 5.66 2.64
C LEU A 169 10.47 6.07 1.84
N PHE A 170 11.14 5.11 1.19
CA PHE A 170 12.26 5.42 0.29
C PHE A 170 11.82 6.31 -0.88
N VAL A 171 10.68 6.02 -1.51
CA VAL A 171 10.13 6.84 -2.60
C VAL A 171 9.71 8.23 -2.11
N ILE A 172 9.21 8.36 -0.87
CA ILE A 172 8.97 9.68 -0.25
C ILE A 172 10.25 10.50 -0.25
N VAL A 173 11.35 9.98 0.30
CA VAL A 173 12.64 10.70 0.34
C VAL A 173 13.13 11.03 -1.08
N GLY A 174 13.05 10.06 -2.00
CA GLY A 174 13.45 10.26 -3.39
C GLY A 174 12.63 11.34 -4.12
N THR A 175 11.32 11.39 -3.89
CA THR A 175 10.44 12.42 -4.48
C THR A 175 10.67 13.80 -3.87
N MET A 176 10.99 13.90 -2.58
CA MET A 176 11.37 15.16 -1.94
C MET A 176 12.66 15.73 -2.55
N ALA A 177 13.70 14.89 -2.66
CA ALA A 177 14.97 15.27 -3.28
C ALA A 177 14.80 15.58 -4.77
N GLY A 178 14.01 14.78 -5.50
CA GLY A 178 13.70 15.01 -6.90
C GLY A 178 12.94 16.32 -7.12
N ALA A 179 12.00 16.65 -6.24
CA ALA A 179 11.27 17.92 -6.33
C ALA A 179 12.19 19.14 -6.12
N ASP A 180 13.12 19.06 -5.17
CA ASP A 180 14.11 20.10 -4.92
C ASP A 180 15.10 20.26 -6.10
N MET A 181 15.52 19.14 -6.68
CA MET A 181 16.36 19.11 -7.88
C MET A 181 15.66 19.77 -9.07
N VAL A 182 14.40 19.39 -9.35
CA VAL A 182 13.62 19.98 -10.45
C VAL A 182 13.46 21.49 -10.25
N ARG A 183 13.19 21.94 -9.01
CA ARG A 183 13.12 23.37 -8.68
C ARG A 183 14.41 24.11 -8.99
N THR A 184 15.52 23.54 -8.55
CA THR A 184 16.85 24.17 -8.68
C THR A 184 17.30 24.25 -10.14
N TYR A 185 17.08 23.21 -10.93
CA TYR A 185 17.66 23.11 -12.28
C TYR A 185 16.71 23.51 -13.42
N MET A 186 15.40 23.33 -13.27
CA MET A 186 14.43 23.69 -14.32
C MET A 186 13.82 25.08 -14.12
N GLY A 187 14.01 25.67 -12.95
CA GLY A 187 13.31 26.90 -12.55
C GLY A 187 11.85 26.62 -12.21
N PHE A 188 11.32 27.36 -11.25
CA PHE A 188 9.89 27.37 -10.96
C PHE A 188 9.31 28.71 -11.38
N PRO A 189 8.18 28.73 -12.10
CA PRO A 189 7.48 29.98 -12.33
C PRO A 189 7.14 30.62 -10.97
N GLU A 190 7.32 31.94 -10.86
CA GLU A 190 6.96 32.69 -9.63
C GLU A 190 5.46 32.58 -9.34
N GLU A 191 4.64 32.50 -10.40
CA GLU A 191 3.22 32.25 -10.32
C GLU A 191 2.94 30.74 -10.34
N SER A 192 2.22 30.25 -9.33
CA SER A 192 1.78 28.86 -9.33
C SER A 192 0.82 28.62 -10.49
N PRO A 193 1.04 27.60 -11.34
CA PRO A 193 0.11 27.28 -12.40
C PRO A 193 -1.26 26.98 -11.79
N HIS A 194 -2.31 27.54 -12.37
CA HIS A 194 -3.68 27.31 -11.94
C HIS A 194 -4.52 26.90 -13.14
N PHE A 195 -5.47 26.01 -12.90
CA PHE A 195 -6.48 25.68 -13.89
C PHE A 195 -7.70 26.57 -13.68
N GLU A 196 -8.06 27.34 -14.70
CA GLU A 196 -9.40 27.92 -14.76
C GLU A 196 -10.40 26.78 -14.95
N PHE A 197 -11.35 26.67 -14.02
CA PHE A 197 -12.33 25.60 -14.03
C PHE A 197 -13.73 26.19 -14.23
N ASP A 198 -14.41 25.75 -15.28
CA ASP A 198 -15.82 26.06 -15.48
C ASP A 198 -16.65 25.39 -14.35
N PRO A 199 -17.45 26.16 -13.58
CA PRO A 199 -18.32 25.61 -12.54
C PRO A 199 -19.23 24.48 -13.03
N ALA A 200 -19.66 24.50 -14.30
CA ALA A 200 -20.47 23.43 -14.88
C ALA A 200 -19.67 22.11 -15.01
N LEU A 201 -18.39 22.21 -15.39
CA LEU A 201 -17.49 21.06 -15.47
C LEU A 201 -17.13 20.53 -14.08
N ALA A 202 -17.13 21.37 -13.04
CA ALA A 202 -16.80 20.94 -11.68
C ALA A 202 -17.70 19.79 -11.21
N TRP A 203 -19.02 19.92 -11.42
CA TRP A 203 -19.98 18.87 -11.09
C TRP A 203 -19.76 17.59 -11.90
N LEU A 204 -19.39 17.69 -13.18
CA LEU A 204 -19.10 16.54 -14.02
C LEU A 204 -17.86 15.78 -13.52
N VAL A 205 -16.81 16.51 -13.11
CA VAL A 205 -15.59 15.89 -12.57
C VAL A 205 -15.84 15.28 -11.20
N VAL A 206 -16.58 15.97 -10.31
CA VAL A 206 -17.00 15.41 -9.02
C VAL A 206 -17.80 14.13 -9.23
N ALA A 207 -18.82 14.15 -10.10
CA ALA A 207 -19.62 12.98 -10.42
C ALA A 207 -18.77 11.84 -11.02
N GLY A 208 -17.82 12.17 -11.91
CA GLY A 208 -16.91 11.21 -12.53
C GLY A 208 -16.01 10.50 -11.51
N VAL A 209 -15.40 11.24 -10.57
CA VAL A 209 -14.55 10.65 -9.52
C VAL A 209 -15.37 9.84 -8.53
N VAL A 210 -16.55 10.33 -8.13
CA VAL A 210 -17.48 9.59 -7.26
C VAL A 210 -17.92 8.29 -7.93
N PHE A 211 -18.31 8.34 -9.20
CA PHE A 211 -18.68 7.18 -9.99
C PHE A 211 -17.53 6.18 -10.09
N LEU A 212 -16.32 6.65 -10.43
CA LEU A 212 -15.12 5.82 -10.48
C LEU A 212 -14.84 5.12 -9.15
N SER A 213 -15.03 5.82 -8.03
CA SER A 213 -14.84 5.25 -6.69
C SER A 213 -15.84 4.14 -6.40
N ILE A 214 -17.13 4.37 -6.67
CA ILE A 214 -18.21 3.40 -6.43
C ILE A 214 -18.02 2.17 -7.32
N VAL A 215 -17.73 2.37 -8.61
CA VAL A 215 -17.46 1.28 -9.55
C VAL A 215 -16.21 0.50 -9.15
N GLY A 216 -15.13 1.19 -8.77
CA GLY A 216 -13.92 0.56 -8.27
C GLY A 216 -14.16 -0.27 -7.01
N GLY A 217 -14.96 0.25 -6.07
CA GLY A 217 -15.39 -0.47 -4.88
C GLY A 217 -16.27 -1.69 -5.19
N ALA A 218 -17.21 -1.56 -6.12
CA ALA A 218 -18.08 -2.65 -6.58
C ALA A 218 -17.29 -3.76 -7.29
N VAL A 219 -16.36 -3.40 -8.19
CA VAL A 219 -15.47 -4.35 -8.86
C VAL A 219 -14.61 -5.09 -7.83
N ALA A 220 -14.07 -4.39 -6.82
CA ALA A 220 -13.29 -5.00 -5.75
C ALA A 220 -14.11 -5.98 -4.87
N MET A 221 -15.45 -5.84 -4.83
CA MET A 221 -16.34 -6.79 -4.16
C MET A 221 -16.61 -8.06 -4.95
N LEU A 222 -16.35 -8.08 -6.27
CA LEU A 222 -16.60 -9.26 -7.09
C LEU A 222 -15.77 -10.45 -6.58
N PRO A 223 -16.36 -11.67 -6.45
CA PRO A 223 -15.65 -12.85 -5.98
C PRO A 223 -14.31 -13.16 -6.67
N PRO A 224 -14.11 -12.98 -8.00
CA PRO A 224 -12.81 -13.18 -8.62
C PRO A 224 -11.79 -12.12 -8.21
N ALA A 225 -12.16 -10.84 -8.24
CA ALA A 225 -11.27 -9.73 -7.86
C ALA A 225 -10.84 -9.85 -6.40
N ARG A 226 -11.79 -10.17 -5.50
CA ARG A 226 -11.50 -10.37 -4.08
C ARG A 226 -10.57 -11.56 -3.83
N ARG A 227 -10.77 -12.68 -4.54
CA ARG A 227 -9.86 -13.84 -4.46
C ARG A 227 -8.46 -13.49 -4.94
N LEU A 228 -8.34 -12.72 -6.01
CA LEU A 228 -7.05 -12.26 -6.53
C LEU A 228 -6.35 -11.34 -5.52
N LEU A 229 -7.03 -10.31 -5.03
CA LEU A 229 -6.49 -9.35 -4.05
C LEU A 229 -6.06 -10.04 -2.75
N TYR A 230 -6.85 -10.99 -2.25
CA TYR A 230 -6.51 -11.76 -1.05
C TYR A 230 -5.28 -12.67 -1.25
N ARG A 231 -5.18 -13.33 -2.41
CA ARG A 231 -3.99 -14.13 -2.75
C ARG A 231 -2.75 -13.24 -2.84
N THR A 232 -2.90 -12.08 -3.46
CA THR A 232 -1.81 -11.10 -3.58
C THR A 232 -1.37 -10.58 -2.22
N SER A 233 -2.28 -10.22 -1.32
CA SER A 233 -1.92 -9.72 0.02
C SER A 233 -1.11 -10.75 0.81
N HIS A 234 -1.51 -12.02 0.74
CA HIS A 234 -0.77 -13.11 1.40
C HIS A 234 0.59 -13.40 0.75
N SER A 235 0.73 -13.16 -0.56
CA SER A 235 1.99 -13.31 -1.29
C SER A 235 2.99 -12.21 -0.95
N VAL A 236 2.50 -10.99 -0.70
CA VAL A 236 3.32 -9.83 -0.35
C VAL A 236 3.85 -9.90 1.09
N GLU A 237 3.09 -10.47 2.04
CA GLU A 237 3.48 -10.63 3.46
C GLU A 237 4.57 -11.72 3.71
N SER A 238 5.43 -12.00 2.73
CA SER A 238 6.61 -12.91 2.78
C SER A 238 6.34 -14.40 3.06
N THR A 239 5.10 -14.82 3.33
CA THR A 239 4.77 -16.22 3.63
C THR A 239 4.28 -17.04 2.42
N GLY A 240 4.00 -16.42 1.28
CA GLY A 240 3.42 -17.09 0.10
C GLY A 240 4.38 -17.18 -1.09
N THR A 241 4.18 -18.19 -1.94
CA THR A 241 4.82 -18.25 -3.26
C THR A 241 4.30 -17.12 -4.15
N GLN A 242 5.21 -16.40 -4.82
CA GLN A 242 4.81 -15.41 -5.83
C GLN A 242 4.46 -16.14 -7.13
N THR A 243 3.28 -15.84 -7.66
CA THR A 243 2.84 -16.33 -8.97
C THR A 243 2.85 -15.17 -9.95
N ALA A 244 2.92 -15.43 -11.25
CA ALA A 244 2.83 -14.37 -12.26
C ALA A 244 1.57 -13.49 -12.08
N GLY A 245 0.45 -14.10 -11.65
CA GLY A 245 -0.78 -13.37 -11.36
C GLY A 245 -0.69 -12.44 -10.16
N THR A 246 0.01 -12.82 -9.08
CA THR A 246 0.19 -11.93 -7.91
C THR A 246 1.12 -10.78 -8.25
N VAL A 247 2.21 -11.04 -8.99
CA VAL A 247 3.12 -10.00 -9.51
C VAL A 247 2.34 -8.99 -10.36
N LEU A 248 1.60 -9.46 -11.36
CA LEU A 248 0.79 -8.59 -12.23
C LEU A 248 -0.21 -7.75 -11.42
N THR A 249 -0.81 -8.32 -10.38
CA THR A 249 -1.74 -7.60 -9.49
C THR A 249 -1.04 -6.50 -8.71
N VAL A 250 0.17 -6.73 -8.18
CA VAL A 250 0.97 -5.70 -7.50
C VAL A 250 1.28 -4.56 -8.47
N PHE A 251 1.75 -4.87 -9.68
CA PHE A 251 2.01 -3.85 -10.70
C PHE A 251 0.75 -3.05 -11.05
N ALA A 252 -0.36 -3.72 -11.35
CA ALA A 252 -1.61 -3.05 -11.71
C ALA A 252 -2.12 -2.14 -10.57
N THR A 253 -2.11 -2.62 -9.33
CA THR A 253 -2.58 -1.83 -8.18
C THR A 253 -1.68 -0.63 -7.88
N GLN A 254 -0.35 -0.78 -8.01
CA GLN A 254 0.56 0.35 -7.85
C GLN A 254 0.42 1.36 -9.00
N LEU A 255 0.30 0.91 -10.25
CA LEU A 255 0.11 1.82 -11.39
C LEU A 255 -1.19 2.61 -11.27
N ILE A 256 -2.29 1.96 -10.88
CA ILE A 256 -3.57 2.65 -10.62
C ILE A 256 -3.38 3.68 -9.49
N ALA A 257 -2.68 3.33 -8.41
CA ALA A 257 -2.42 4.25 -7.31
C ALA A 257 -1.57 5.46 -7.75
N GLY A 258 -0.56 5.24 -8.60
CA GLY A 258 0.27 6.31 -9.18
C GLY A 258 -0.51 7.26 -10.07
N LEU A 259 -1.41 6.73 -10.91
CA LEU A 259 -2.30 7.54 -11.75
C LEU A 259 -3.29 8.35 -10.92
N LEU A 260 -3.90 7.72 -9.91
CA LEU A 260 -4.80 8.42 -8.98
C LEU A 260 -4.07 9.49 -8.17
N ALA A 261 -2.83 9.23 -7.73
CA ALA A 261 -2.00 10.21 -7.05
C ALA A 261 -1.63 11.38 -7.97
N ALA A 262 -1.24 11.13 -9.22
CA ALA A 262 -0.95 12.18 -10.18
C ALA A 262 -2.19 13.05 -10.47
N ALA A 263 -3.36 12.42 -10.67
CA ALA A 263 -4.63 13.13 -10.83
C ALA A 263 -5.00 13.94 -9.58
N ALA A 264 -4.76 13.39 -8.38
CA ALA A 264 -4.96 14.09 -7.12
C ALA A 264 -4.11 15.37 -7.06
N GLY A 265 -2.83 15.27 -7.43
CA GLY A 265 -1.91 16.40 -7.51
C GLY A 265 -2.39 17.45 -8.52
N LEU A 266 -2.73 17.06 -9.74
CA LEU A 266 -3.20 18.02 -10.75
C LEU A 266 -4.46 18.78 -10.30
N LEU A 267 -5.39 18.13 -9.60
CA LEU A 267 -6.59 18.79 -9.07
C LEU A 267 -6.29 19.81 -7.95
N THR A 268 -5.10 19.80 -7.35
CA THR A 268 -4.71 20.82 -6.37
C THR A 268 -4.38 22.17 -7.04
N LEU A 269 -4.21 22.18 -8.36
CA LEU A 269 -4.01 23.39 -9.15
C LEU A 269 -5.33 24.12 -9.45
N VAL A 270 -6.48 23.56 -9.05
CA VAL A 270 -7.78 24.24 -9.20
C VAL A 270 -8.00 25.23 -8.06
N PRO A 271 -8.37 26.50 -8.35
CA PRO A 271 -8.67 27.51 -7.33
C PRO A 271 -9.77 27.09 -6.35
N GLY A 272 -9.65 27.50 -5.09
CA GLY A 272 -10.61 27.16 -4.03
C GLY A 272 -10.44 25.75 -3.44
N GLY A 273 -9.46 24.98 -3.94
CA GLY A 273 -9.04 23.69 -3.41
C GLY A 273 -8.48 23.74 -1.98
N ILE A 274 -8.43 22.59 -1.28
CA ILE A 274 -7.41 22.41 -0.23
C ILE A 274 -6.08 22.60 -0.94
N SER A 275 -5.41 23.74 -0.73
CA SER A 275 -4.13 24.06 -1.36
C SER A 275 -3.04 23.12 -0.85
N LEU A 276 -3.00 21.93 -1.42
CA LEU A 276 -1.82 21.09 -1.54
C LEU A 276 -0.89 21.74 -2.59
N SER A 277 -0.56 23.02 -2.41
CA SER A 277 0.45 23.70 -3.22
C SER A 277 1.74 22.88 -3.24
N ALA A 278 2.59 23.03 -4.26
CA ALA A 278 3.85 22.29 -4.32
C ALA A 278 4.71 22.44 -3.05
N ALA A 279 4.63 23.59 -2.38
CA ALA A 279 5.25 23.83 -1.08
C ALA A 279 4.50 23.14 0.08
N ALA A 280 3.16 23.13 0.03
CA ALA A 280 2.33 22.39 0.97
C ALA A 280 2.49 20.87 0.83
N VAL A 281 2.78 20.29 -0.34
CA VAL A 281 3.00 18.84 -0.43
C VAL A 281 4.32 18.42 0.24
N GLN A 282 5.38 19.25 0.20
CA GLN A 282 6.61 18.97 0.93
C GLN A 282 6.46 19.09 2.45
N SER A 283 5.61 20.02 2.93
CA SER A 283 5.42 20.28 4.37
C SER A 283 4.22 19.53 4.99
N GLN A 284 3.21 19.21 4.19
CA GLN A 284 1.92 18.65 4.59
C GLN A 284 1.61 17.30 3.90
N GLY A 285 2.52 16.77 3.07
CA GLY A 285 2.31 15.49 2.38
C GLY A 285 2.02 14.33 3.33
N LEU A 286 2.64 14.32 4.52
CA LEU A 286 2.34 13.35 5.59
C LEU A 286 0.96 13.56 6.22
N LEU A 287 0.53 14.80 6.37
CA LEU A 287 -0.79 15.14 6.92
C LEU A 287 -1.90 14.76 5.94
N ALA A 288 -1.70 15.02 4.65
CA ALA A 288 -2.58 14.56 3.58
C ALA A 288 -2.63 13.03 3.49
N LEU A 289 -1.48 12.36 3.63
CA LEU A 289 -1.41 10.90 3.73
C LEU A 289 -2.20 10.39 4.93
N GLY A 290 -2.06 11.02 6.10
CA GLY A 290 -2.78 10.67 7.32
C GLY A 290 -4.29 10.82 7.17
N ALA A 291 -4.76 11.94 6.61
CA ALA A 291 -6.17 12.16 6.29
C ALA A 291 -6.69 11.12 5.28
N ALA A 292 -5.97 10.88 4.18
CA ALA A 292 -6.35 9.92 3.16
C ALA A 292 -6.42 8.49 3.73
N LEU A 293 -5.46 8.12 4.58
CA LEU A 293 -5.43 6.84 5.27
C LEU A 293 -6.60 6.74 6.26
N GLY A 294 -6.89 7.79 7.01
CA GLY A 294 -8.05 7.85 7.88
C GLY A 294 -9.36 7.68 7.12
N ILE A 295 -9.54 8.41 6.01
CA ILE A 295 -10.72 8.33 5.14
C ILE A 295 -10.91 6.92 4.59
N VAL A 296 -9.85 6.28 4.10
CA VAL A 296 -9.99 4.94 3.50
C VAL A 296 -10.27 3.85 4.53
N LEU A 297 -9.72 3.97 5.74
CA LEU A 297 -10.00 3.08 6.86
C LEU A 297 -11.40 3.31 7.42
N LEU A 298 -11.80 4.58 7.56
CA LEU A 298 -13.15 5.00 7.93
C LEU A 298 -14.17 4.52 6.89
N GLY A 299 -13.80 4.48 5.61
CA GLY A 299 -14.58 3.87 4.53
C GLY A 299 -14.65 2.34 4.56
N GLY A 300 -14.15 1.70 5.62
CA GLY A 300 -14.24 0.26 5.84
C GLY A 300 -13.16 -0.58 5.16
N THR A 301 -12.10 0.05 4.61
CA THR A 301 -10.95 -0.70 4.08
C THR A 301 -10.12 -1.25 5.25
N SER A 302 -9.78 -2.53 5.18
CA SER A 302 -8.99 -3.20 6.22
C SER A 302 -7.50 -2.92 6.05
N LEU A 303 -6.78 -2.64 7.15
CA LEU A 303 -5.32 -2.57 7.16
C LEU A 303 -4.63 -3.87 6.72
N ARG A 304 -5.30 -5.02 6.93
CA ARG A 304 -4.81 -6.35 6.53
C ARG A 304 -5.20 -6.73 5.08
N GLY A 305 -5.74 -5.79 4.31
CA GLY A 305 -6.19 -6.02 2.94
C GLY A 305 -7.45 -6.88 2.79
N GLY A 306 -7.79 -7.19 1.52
CA GLY A 306 -8.88 -8.08 1.13
C GLY A 306 -10.33 -7.63 1.39
N ARG A 307 -10.54 -6.53 2.12
CA ARG A 307 -11.87 -6.00 2.49
C ARG A 307 -11.96 -4.49 2.26
N GLY A 308 -13.12 -4.02 1.82
CA GLY A 308 -13.47 -2.60 1.73
C GLY A 308 -14.97 -2.39 1.46
N GLY A 309 -15.49 -1.19 1.75
CA GLY A 309 -16.82 -0.76 1.36
C GLY A 309 -16.95 -0.55 -0.16
N VAL A 310 -18.19 -0.41 -0.64
CA VAL A 310 -18.48 -0.08 -2.05
C VAL A 310 -18.43 1.42 -2.23
N ALA A 311 -19.20 2.14 -1.42
CA ALA A 311 -19.26 3.60 -1.43
C ALA A 311 -18.55 4.22 -0.20
N GLY A 312 -18.09 3.39 0.74
CA GLY A 312 -17.55 3.84 2.02
C GLY A 312 -16.44 4.89 1.91
N THR A 313 -15.51 4.78 0.96
CA THR A 313 -14.43 5.80 0.79
C THR A 313 -14.99 7.17 0.40
N VAL A 314 -15.96 7.22 -0.51
CA VAL A 314 -16.62 8.48 -0.91
C VAL A 314 -17.41 9.05 0.25
N LEU A 315 -18.22 8.22 0.92
CA LEU A 315 -19.04 8.67 2.04
C LEU A 315 -18.19 9.16 3.22
N ALA A 316 -17.10 8.47 3.52
CA ALA A 316 -16.14 8.92 4.53
C ALA A 316 -15.49 10.26 4.14
N ALA A 317 -15.11 10.44 2.87
CA ALA A 317 -14.54 11.70 2.41
C ALA A 317 -15.57 12.84 2.46
N LEU A 318 -16.82 12.59 2.05
CA LEU A 318 -17.94 13.55 2.17
C LEU A 318 -18.22 13.92 3.63
N LEU A 319 -18.12 12.94 4.54
CA LEU A 319 -18.27 13.19 5.97
C LEU A 319 -17.15 14.09 6.51
N VAL A 320 -15.91 13.85 6.07
CA VAL A 320 -14.75 14.68 6.44
C VAL A 320 -14.89 16.09 5.87
N PHE A 321 -15.35 16.23 4.62
CA PHE A 321 -15.66 17.52 4.02
C PHE A 321 -16.76 18.25 4.81
N ALA A 322 -17.83 17.54 5.17
CA ALA A 322 -18.89 18.12 5.96
C ALA A 322 -18.38 18.59 7.35
N ALA A 323 -17.57 17.76 8.00
CA ALA A 323 -16.95 18.12 9.28
C ALA A 323 -16.00 19.32 9.14
N SER A 324 -15.22 19.41 8.05
CA SER A 324 -14.31 20.54 7.84
C SER A 324 -15.05 21.84 7.65
N GLU A 325 -16.13 21.87 6.88
CA GLU A 325 -16.93 23.09 6.67
C GLU A 325 -17.65 23.52 7.96
N LEU A 326 -18.15 22.57 8.74
CA LEU A 326 -18.76 22.86 10.04
C LEU A 326 -17.75 23.45 11.04
N LEU A 327 -16.53 22.91 11.08
CA LEU A 327 -15.45 23.42 11.94
C LEU A 327 -14.93 24.79 11.45
N ARG A 328 -14.85 25.00 10.13
CA ARG A 328 -14.52 26.31 9.54
C ARG A 328 -15.51 27.39 9.95
N ALA A 329 -16.81 27.06 9.96
CA ALA A 329 -17.86 27.97 10.43
C ALA A 329 -17.71 28.35 11.91
N GLN A 330 -17.00 27.55 12.72
CA GLN A 330 -16.72 27.84 14.13
C GLN A 330 -15.43 28.66 14.35
N GLY A 331 -14.65 28.92 13.30
CA GLY A 331 -13.60 29.94 13.29
C GLY A 331 -12.21 29.53 13.78
N ASP A 332 -11.91 28.23 13.98
CA ASP A 332 -10.55 27.79 14.34
C ASP A 332 -9.86 27.03 13.18
N PRO A 333 -9.00 27.70 12.40
CA PRO A 333 -8.30 27.07 11.29
C PRO A 333 -7.28 26.00 11.75
N VAL A 334 -6.74 26.11 12.97
CA VAL A 334 -5.73 25.17 13.49
C VAL A 334 -6.36 23.80 13.72
N ILE A 335 -7.58 23.76 14.26
CA ILE A 335 -8.33 22.53 14.47
C ILE A 335 -8.60 21.83 13.13
N VAL A 336 -9.00 22.58 12.12
CA VAL A 336 -9.29 22.03 10.78
C VAL A 336 -8.03 21.47 10.13
N THR A 337 -6.90 22.18 10.23
CA THR A 337 -5.66 21.75 9.58
C THR A 337 -5.03 20.55 10.27
N TRP A 338 -5.01 20.49 11.60
CA TRP A 338 -4.23 19.47 12.33
C TRP A 338 -5.09 18.42 13.04
N ALA A 339 -6.10 18.85 13.79
CA ALA A 339 -6.88 17.96 14.63
C ALA A 339 -7.81 17.07 13.78
N LEU A 340 -8.40 17.61 12.70
CA LEU A 340 -9.32 16.86 11.85
C LEU A 340 -8.62 15.68 11.14
N PRO A 341 -7.49 15.84 10.40
CA PRO A 341 -6.76 14.72 9.82
C PRO A 341 -6.37 13.64 10.83
N LEU A 342 -5.87 14.06 12.00
CA LEU A 342 -5.44 13.14 13.05
C LEU A 342 -6.63 12.40 13.67
N GLY A 343 -7.73 13.10 13.94
CA GLY A 343 -8.95 12.53 14.47
C GLY A 343 -9.59 11.54 13.50
N VAL A 344 -9.62 11.87 12.21
CA VAL A 344 -10.12 10.97 11.15
C VAL A 344 -9.23 9.73 11.02
N LEU A 345 -7.92 9.88 11.13
CA LEU A 345 -6.99 8.74 11.15
C LEU A 345 -7.25 7.83 12.36
N LEU A 346 -7.34 8.40 13.56
CA LEU A 346 -7.58 7.66 14.79
C LEU A 346 -8.94 6.92 14.72
N LEU A 347 -9.99 7.62 14.31
CA LEU A 347 -11.33 7.05 14.14
C LEU A 347 -11.33 5.95 13.09
N GLY A 348 -10.66 6.16 11.95
CA GLY A 348 -10.51 5.15 10.90
C GLY A 348 -9.83 3.87 11.41
N VAL A 349 -8.76 4.00 12.21
CA VAL A 349 -8.09 2.85 12.84
C VAL A 349 -9.02 2.12 13.80
N ILE A 350 -9.78 2.84 14.64
CA ILE A 350 -10.77 2.26 15.56
C ILE A 350 -11.83 1.48 14.76
N VAL A 351 -12.40 2.09 13.73
CA VAL A 351 -13.40 1.47 12.86
C VAL A 351 -12.84 0.22 12.18
N SER A 352 -11.63 0.30 11.62
CA SER A 352 -10.95 -0.85 11.00
C SER A 352 -10.77 -2.00 12.01
N ARG A 353 -10.50 -1.69 13.28
CA ARG A 353 -10.35 -2.68 14.35
C ARG A 353 -11.68 -3.27 14.79
N VAL A 354 -12.75 -2.48 14.88
CA VAL A 354 -14.10 -2.92 15.24
C VAL A 354 -14.69 -3.83 14.15
N LEU A 355 -14.63 -3.39 12.88
CA LEU A 355 -15.08 -4.18 11.74
C LEU A 355 -14.22 -5.44 11.54
N GLY A 356 -12.94 -5.38 11.90
CA GLY A 356 -12.00 -6.51 11.84
C GLY A 356 -12.08 -7.48 13.02
N GLY A 357 -12.63 -7.06 14.17
CA GLY A 357 -12.50 -7.72 15.48
C GLY A 357 -13.14 -9.11 15.62
N GLY A 358 -13.92 -9.55 14.64
CA GLY A 358 -14.58 -10.87 14.67
C GLY A 358 -13.75 -12.06 14.19
N ARG A 359 -12.52 -11.86 13.68
CA ARG A 359 -11.65 -13.00 13.33
C ARG A 359 -11.07 -13.58 14.63
N ARG A 360 -11.75 -14.59 15.17
CA ARG A 360 -11.08 -15.58 16.02
C ARG A 360 -9.89 -16.06 15.20
N ILE A 361 -8.68 -15.84 15.70
CA ILE A 361 -7.52 -16.59 15.23
C ILE A 361 -8.00 -18.04 15.29
N PRO A 362 -8.10 -18.76 14.15
CA PRO A 362 -8.39 -20.18 14.23
C PRO A 362 -7.37 -20.72 15.21
N PRO A 363 -7.79 -21.36 16.32
CA PRO A 363 -6.88 -21.76 17.37
C PRO A 363 -5.67 -22.36 16.68
N THR A 364 -4.52 -21.68 16.83
CA THR A 364 -3.23 -22.10 16.29
C THR A 364 -3.26 -23.60 16.39
N GLU A 365 -3.20 -24.30 15.25
CA GLU A 365 -3.25 -25.76 15.17
C GLU A 365 -2.60 -26.25 16.44
N GLN A 366 -3.43 -26.67 17.41
CA GLN A 366 -2.87 -27.23 18.63
C GLN A 366 -1.95 -28.31 18.07
N PRO A 367 -0.65 -28.29 18.40
CA PRO A 367 0.29 -29.28 17.90
C PRO A 367 -0.46 -30.57 17.97
N ILE A 368 -0.76 -31.18 16.81
CA ILE A 368 -1.63 -32.35 16.74
C ILE A 368 -1.01 -33.26 17.78
N GLU A 369 -1.65 -33.36 18.95
CA GLU A 369 -1.07 -34.09 20.06
C GLU A 369 -0.96 -35.47 19.43
N PRO A 370 0.28 -35.96 19.20
CA PRO A 370 0.51 -37.07 18.31
C PRO A 370 -0.42 -38.14 18.82
N VAL A 371 -1.47 -38.44 18.05
CA VAL A 371 -2.51 -39.38 18.47
C VAL A 371 -1.69 -40.55 18.93
N PRO A 372 -1.68 -40.89 20.25
CA PRO A 372 -0.81 -41.92 20.75
C PRO A 372 -1.09 -43.07 19.82
N VAL A 373 -0.07 -43.46 19.05
CA VAL A 373 -0.17 -44.60 18.15
C VAL A 373 -0.55 -45.68 19.12
N PHE A 374 -1.84 -46.01 19.18
CA PHE A 374 -2.33 -47.09 20.01
C PHE A 374 -1.47 -48.23 19.52
N ALA A 375 -0.54 -48.64 20.39
CA ALA A 375 0.40 -49.70 20.13
C ALA A 375 -0.41 -50.76 19.42
N ALA A 376 -0.04 -51.02 18.16
CA ALA A 376 -0.83 -51.82 17.23
C ALA A 376 -1.49 -52.93 18.03
N ALA A 377 -2.82 -52.90 18.11
CA ALA A 377 -3.54 -53.99 18.74
C ALA A 377 -2.91 -55.27 18.17
N PRO A 378 -2.39 -56.16 19.02
CA PRO A 378 -1.66 -57.33 18.53
C PRO A 378 -2.54 -57.96 17.45
N PRO A 379 -1.95 -58.34 16.29
CA PRO A 379 -2.73 -58.91 15.21
C PRO A 379 -3.61 -59.99 15.82
N ILE A 380 -4.92 -59.80 15.72
CA ILE A 380 -5.86 -60.87 16.04
C ILE A 380 -5.58 -61.90 14.95
N TYR A 381 -4.68 -62.84 15.27
CA TYR A 381 -4.58 -64.10 14.58
C TYR A 381 -5.94 -64.76 14.83
N GLU A 382 -6.89 -64.51 13.93
CA GLU A 382 -7.97 -65.45 13.71
C GLU A 382 -7.29 -66.66 13.04
N PRO A 383 -7.16 -67.81 13.72
CA PRO A 383 -6.73 -69.02 13.05
C PRO A 383 -7.76 -69.30 11.97
N GLN A 384 -7.34 -69.10 10.72
CA GLN A 384 -8.10 -69.50 9.56
C GLN A 384 -8.38 -71.00 9.73
N PRO A 385 -9.66 -71.42 9.84
CA PRO A 385 -9.97 -72.82 10.07
C PRO A 385 -9.50 -73.61 8.86
N ASP A 386 -8.45 -74.42 9.06
CA ASP A 386 -8.03 -75.43 8.11
C ASP A 386 -9.21 -76.36 7.84
N GLY A 387 -9.80 -76.24 6.65
CA GLY A 387 -10.74 -77.24 6.16
C GLY A 387 -11.96 -76.72 5.43
N LEU A 388 -11.79 -75.95 4.36
CA LEU A 388 -12.76 -75.96 3.27
C LEU A 388 -12.03 -76.06 1.92
N ALA A 389 -12.24 -77.21 1.29
CA ALA A 389 -11.72 -77.59 -0.02
C ALA A 389 -12.08 -76.55 -1.11
N PRO A 390 -11.29 -76.47 -2.19
CA PRO A 390 -11.61 -75.62 -3.33
C PRO A 390 -12.92 -76.08 -3.97
N VAL A 391 -13.97 -75.26 -3.85
CA VAL A 391 -15.20 -75.42 -4.63
C VAL A 391 -14.90 -74.93 -6.05
N SER A 392 -14.58 -75.88 -6.92
CA SER A 392 -14.57 -75.71 -8.37
C SER A 392 -16.01 -75.50 -8.86
N GLY A 393 -16.43 -74.25 -9.06
CA GLY A 393 -17.71 -73.87 -9.65
C GLY A 393 -17.49 -72.96 -10.87
N PRO A 394 -18.18 -73.20 -12.01
CA PRO A 394 -17.88 -72.51 -13.26
C PRO A 394 -18.63 -71.18 -13.39
N GLY A 395 -17.96 -70.21 -14.02
CA GLY A 395 -18.64 -69.26 -14.91
C GLY A 395 -19.25 -68.02 -14.27
N PHE A 396 -18.43 -66.99 -14.06
CA PHE A 396 -18.86 -65.60 -14.29
C PHE A 396 -17.74 -64.85 -15.01
N ALA A 397 -17.73 -64.99 -16.34
CA ALA A 397 -17.07 -64.03 -17.21
C ALA A 397 -17.85 -62.72 -17.12
N GLN A 398 -17.40 -61.79 -16.25
CA GLN A 398 -17.78 -60.40 -16.37
C GLN A 398 -17.08 -59.83 -17.61
N GLN A 399 -17.82 -59.76 -18.70
CA GLN A 399 -17.49 -58.92 -19.85
C GLN A 399 -17.30 -57.49 -19.37
N LEU A 400 -16.05 -56.99 -19.43
CA LEU A 400 -15.80 -55.56 -19.48
C LEU A 400 -16.34 -55.03 -20.82
N PRO A 401 -17.06 -53.90 -20.84
CA PRO A 401 -17.43 -53.24 -22.08
C PRO A 401 -16.18 -52.70 -22.78
N ASP A 402 -15.86 -53.25 -23.94
CA ASP A 402 -14.94 -52.66 -24.91
C ASP A 402 -15.51 -51.32 -25.39
N GLY A 403 -14.87 -50.21 -25.05
CA GLY A 403 -15.21 -48.93 -25.67
C GLY A 403 -15.02 -47.67 -24.83
N LEU A 404 -13.87 -47.50 -24.16
CA LEU A 404 -13.41 -46.18 -23.74
C LEU A 404 -11.91 -46.04 -24.05
N ALA A 405 -11.64 -45.66 -25.30
CA ALA A 405 -10.33 -45.19 -25.73
C ALA A 405 -9.99 -43.90 -24.96
N LEU A 406 -9.02 -43.99 -24.07
CA LEU A 406 -8.35 -42.81 -23.50
C LEU A 406 -7.36 -42.30 -24.55
N PRO A 407 -7.32 -40.98 -24.84
CA PRO A 407 -6.36 -40.43 -25.79
C PRO A 407 -4.93 -40.55 -25.21
N GLU A 408 -4.03 -41.09 -26.03
CA GLU A 408 -2.59 -41.10 -25.78
C GLU A 408 -2.06 -39.66 -25.65
N SER A 409 -1.83 -39.22 -24.41
CA SER A 409 -1.05 -38.02 -24.15
C SER A 409 0.43 -38.37 -24.16
N ASN A 410 1.04 -38.29 -25.35
CA ASN A 410 2.48 -38.18 -25.52
C ASN A 410 2.95 -36.83 -24.95
N VAL A 411 3.54 -36.84 -23.76
CA VAL A 411 4.46 -35.77 -23.33
C VAL A 411 5.65 -36.41 -22.64
N ALA A 412 6.70 -36.62 -23.43
CA ALA A 412 8.04 -36.76 -22.92
C ALA A 412 8.45 -35.43 -22.26
N THR A 413 8.71 -35.45 -20.96
CA THR A 413 9.56 -34.45 -20.33
C THR A 413 10.59 -35.19 -19.51
N ASP A 414 11.79 -35.22 -20.07
CA ASP A 414 13.05 -35.55 -19.43
C ASP A 414 13.21 -34.63 -18.21
N VAL A 415 13.05 -35.17 -17.00
CA VAL A 415 13.41 -34.46 -15.76
C VAL A 415 14.70 -35.09 -15.27
N THR A 416 15.80 -34.42 -15.57
CA THR A 416 17.13 -34.71 -15.02
C THR A 416 17.08 -34.50 -13.51
N PRO A 417 17.52 -35.46 -12.67
CA PRO A 417 17.59 -35.23 -11.23
C PRO A 417 18.72 -34.23 -10.93
N THR A 418 18.35 -33.11 -10.32
CA THR A 418 19.29 -32.13 -9.75
C THR A 418 20.12 -32.82 -8.66
N GLN A 419 21.44 -32.86 -8.87
CA GLN A 419 22.40 -33.34 -7.89
C GLN A 419 22.28 -32.54 -6.58
N ALA A 420 22.23 -33.26 -5.46
CA ALA A 420 22.34 -32.69 -4.14
C ALA A 420 23.73 -32.05 -3.95
N LEU A 421 23.75 -30.80 -3.49
CA LEU A 421 24.97 -30.11 -3.08
C LEU A 421 25.58 -30.83 -1.86
N PRO A 422 26.90 -31.10 -1.83
CA PRO A 422 27.58 -31.64 -0.65
C PRO A 422 27.85 -30.52 0.38
N GLY A 423 27.43 -30.78 1.63
CA GLY A 423 28.08 -30.37 2.88
C GLY A 423 28.55 -28.92 3.03
N MET A 424 27.74 -28.11 3.72
CA MET A 424 28.26 -26.98 4.51
C MET A 424 28.29 -27.38 6.00
N PRO A 425 29.45 -27.29 6.67
CA PRO A 425 29.56 -27.58 8.09
C PRO A 425 28.83 -26.53 8.91
N GLY A 426 28.13 -26.98 9.95
CA GLY A 426 27.39 -26.14 10.86
C GLY A 426 28.32 -25.34 11.77
N ASP A 427 28.29 -24.02 11.60
CA ASP A 427 28.75 -23.10 12.63
C ASP A 427 27.54 -22.60 13.42
N ALA A 428 27.53 -23.00 14.69
CA ALA A 428 26.64 -22.47 15.71
C ALA A 428 26.90 -20.97 15.86
N ALA A 429 25.99 -20.15 15.32
CA ALA A 429 25.97 -18.73 15.62
C ALA A 429 25.46 -18.55 17.06
N GLU A 430 26.42 -18.36 17.97
CA GLU A 430 26.19 -17.77 19.29
C GLU A 430 25.32 -16.52 19.15
N GLN A 431 24.16 -16.53 19.80
CA GLN A 431 23.39 -15.32 20.02
C GLN A 431 24.17 -14.43 20.98
N GLN A 432 24.96 -13.50 20.43
CA GLN A 432 25.58 -12.43 21.18
C GLN A 432 24.49 -11.56 21.81
N TYR A 433 24.34 -11.74 23.12
CA TYR A 433 23.56 -10.90 24.02
C TYR A 433 24.19 -9.49 24.02
N TRP A 434 23.49 -8.52 23.45
CA TRP A 434 23.88 -7.11 23.48
C TRP A 434 23.54 -6.53 24.86
N PRO A 435 24.53 -6.08 25.68
CA PRO A 435 24.21 -5.41 26.93
C PRO A 435 23.61 -4.02 26.66
N PRO A 436 22.72 -3.52 27.53
CA PRO A 436 22.18 -2.18 27.40
C PRO A 436 23.30 -1.13 27.51
N ALA A 437 23.32 -0.19 26.58
CA ALA A 437 24.26 0.93 26.58
C ALA A 437 24.05 1.79 27.84
N GLU A 438 25.13 2.01 28.58
CA GLU A 438 25.17 3.01 29.65
C GLU A 438 25.04 4.42 29.05
N PRO A 439 24.28 5.34 29.69
CA PRO A 439 24.16 6.70 29.22
C PRO A 439 25.46 7.46 29.46
N THR A 440 26.21 7.76 28.40
CA THR A 440 27.31 8.72 28.42
C THR A 440 26.76 10.14 28.59
N SER A 441 27.01 10.72 29.76
CA SER A 441 26.71 12.10 30.11
C SER A 441 27.79 13.03 29.57
N ASP A 442 27.75 13.34 28.27
CA ASP A 442 28.52 14.44 27.69
C ASP A 442 27.56 15.39 26.98
N THR A 443 27.07 16.38 27.73
CA THR A 443 26.33 17.52 27.19
C THR A 443 27.35 18.59 26.83
N PRO A 444 27.49 18.99 25.56
CA PRO A 444 28.35 20.11 25.20
C PRO A 444 27.73 21.41 25.74
N THR A 445 28.45 22.07 26.64
CA THR A 445 28.12 23.39 27.17
C THR A 445 28.12 24.40 26.03
N LEU A 446 26.95 24.95 25.70
CA LEU A 446 26.82 26.08 24.78
C LEU A 446 27.46 27.32 25.42
N GLU A 447 28.59 27.73 24.87
CA GLU A 447 29.29 28.97 25.22
C GLU A 447 28.46 30.16 24.70
N VAL A 448 27.85 30.90 25.62
CA VAL A 448 27.09 32.13 25.33
C VAL A 448 28.11 33.26 25.11
N PRO A 449 28.15 33.91 23.93
CA PRO A 449 29.06 35.03 23.71
C PRO A 449 28.69 36.21 24.60
N ALA A 450 29.71 36.81 25.21
CA ALA A 450 29.61 37.94 26.11
C ALA A 450 28.93 39.16 25.44
N ALA A 451 28.03 39.80 26.19
CA ALA A 451 27.41 41.06 25.80
C ALA A 451 28.45 42.18 25.69
N PRO A 452 28.35 43.07 24.68
CA PRO A 452 29.22 44.24 24.61
C PRO A 452 28.86 45.23 25.72
N ASP A 453 29.84 45.50 26.58
CA ASP A 453 29.79 46.55 27.59
C ASP A 453 29.70 47.94 26.94
N GLY A 454 28.79 48.76 27.46
CA GLY A 454 28.92 50.22 27.37
C GLY A 454 27.74 50.96 26.75
N ILE A 455 26.62 51.07 27.48
CA ILE A 455 25.77 52.27 27.40
C ILE A 455 25.43 52.70 28.82
N THR A 456 26.10 53.76 29.25
CA THR A 456 25.91 54.46 30.53
C THR A 456 24.51 55.08 30.61
N SER A 457 23.81 54.79 31.70
CA SER A 457 22.52 55.36 32.06
C SER A 457 22.71 56.77 32.64
N ALA A 458 22.82 57.79 31.78
CA ALA A 458 22.79 59.19 32.19
C ALA A 458 22.39 60.09 31.02
N ASP A 459 21.13 60.01 30.59
CA ASP A 459 20.37 61.14 30.02
C ASP A 459 18.96 60.67 29.68
N ALA A 460 18.12 60.61 30.71
CA ALA A 460 16.68 60.41 30.58
C ALA A 460 15.96 61.62 31.18
N ARG A 461 16.06 62.78 30.52
CA ARG A 461 15.15 63.90 30.72
C ARG A 461 14.91 64.63 29.41
N GLU A 462 13.62 64.78 29.11
CA GLU A 462 13.04 65.72 28.15
C GLU A 462 13.30 65.44 26.66
N THR A 463 12.37 64.71 26.04
CA THR A 463 11.81 65.15 24.75
C THR A 463 10.46 64.47 24.54
N SER A 464 9.42 65.27 24.70
CA SER A 464 8.07 64.97 24.26
C SER A 464 8.05 65.13 22.75
N THR A 465 8.00 64.03 22.01
CA THR A 465 7.79 64.04 20.55
C THR A 465 6.65 63.09 20.21
N GLU A 466 5.63 63.72 19.65
CA GLU A 466 4.46 63.24 18.94
C GLU A 466 4.66 61.89 18.22
N PRO A 467 3.73 60.92 18.34
CA PRO A 467 3.80 59.68 17.59
C PRO A 467 3.60 59.95 16.09
N PRO A 468 4.39 59.32 15.20
CA PRO A 468 4.25 59.51 13.76
C PRO A 468 2.90 58.97 13.29
N THR A 469 2.07 59.88 12.76
CA THR A 469 0.89 59.57 11.95
C THR A 469 1.29 58.66 10.79
N LEU A 470 0.86 57.41 10.84
CA LEU A 470 0.89 56.50 9.70
C LEU A 470 0.05 57.10 8.56
N PRO A 471 0.52 57.06 7.30
CA PRO A 471 -0.27 57.51 6.17
C PRO A 471 -1.53 56.65 6.08
N GLN A 472 -2.70 57.30 6.18
CA GLN A 472 -3.98 56.67 5.86
C GLN A 472 -3.90 56.17 4.42
N GLN A 473 -3.90 54.86 4.26
CA GLN A 473 -4.08 54.21 2.98
C GLN A 473 -5.55 54.43 2.59
N THR A 474 -5.78 55.44 1.74
CA THR A 474 -7.07 55.69 1.13
C THR A 474 -7.47 54.43 0.35
N GLN A 475 -8.38 53.64 0.93
CA GLN A 475 -9.04 52.56 0.23
C GLN A 475 -9.94 53.19 -0.83
N ASP A 476 -9.49 53.14 -2.09
CA ASP A 476 -10.34 53.45 -3.24
C ASP A 476 -11.50 52.45 -3.28
N PRO A 477 -12.76 52.89 -3.19
CA PRO A 477 -13.90 52.02 -3.34
C PRO A 477 -14.01 51.58 -4.80
N TYR A 478 -13.99 50.28 -5.01
CA TYR A 478 -14.32 49.56 -6.25
C TYR A 478 -15.28 50.34 -7.16
N GLN A 479 -14.76 50.93 -8.23
CA GLN A 479 -15.58 51.37 -9.36
C GLN A 479 -16.09 50.13 -10.10
N TYR A 480 -17.36 49.81 -9.85
CA TYR A 480 -18.14 48.89 -10.67
C TYR A 480 -18.32 49.49 -12.07
N ARG A 481 -17.63 48.92 -13.07
CA ARG A 481 -17.79 49.26 -14.48
C ARG A 481 -18.88 48.37 -15.08
N PRO A 482 -20.06 48.89 -15.45
CA PRO A 482 -21.08 48.07 -16.10
C PRO A 482 -20.62 47.65 -17.50
N PRO A 483 -21.02 46.47 -17.98
CA PRO A 483 -20.72 46.03 -19.33
C PRO A 483 -21.45 46.91 -20.34
N ALA A 484 -20.73 47.31 -21.40
CA ALA A 484 -21.29 48.05 -22.53
C ALA A 484 -22.32 47.18 -23.27
N GLN A 485 -23.45 47.80 -23.60
CA GLN A 485 -24.47 47.26 -24.50
C GLN A 485 -24.02 47.32 -25.96
#